data_AF-D0A1Q0-F1
#
_entry.id   AF-D0A1Q0-F1
#
_cell.length_a   1.000
_cell.length_b   1.000
_cell.length_c   1.000
_cell.angle_alpha   90.00
_cell.angle_beta   90.00
_cell.angle_gamma   90.00
#
_symmetry.space_group_name_H-M   'P 1'
#
loop_
_entity.id
_entity.type
_entity.pdbx_description
1 polymer ?
#
loop_
_entity_poly.entity_id
_entity_poly.type
_entity_poly.pdbx_seq_one_letter_code
_entity_poly.pdbx_strand_id
1 'polypeptide(L)'
;MVKETEYYELLGVAVDATENDIKRAYRRLALRYHPDKNPDNAEAAEMFKQISHAYEVLSDEDKRKLYDQHGKDGLSGGGDEGEFDASDIFSMFFGGGRRQRGERKPRDLVHELAVSLEDMYNGRVKRVAVTRDRLCSQCDGSGVRPGAQQQMCEACNGQGIQVLVQHIIPGVRQQVQLTCQNCGGCGKYVRESDVCQRCHGKQMVRDEKVLEVPIERGMKADDAIRFEGEGDEVLGVRLKGDVLIILAEKPHDVFRRVGDHLIMNYRITLQEALCGFELPVQHLDKRMLLIKIPAGQVIDPEAGWVVHREGMPLPNTSGIERGNLIIHFEVEYPTKLSSRQIDLIADAFHVSEGFPHVGGQKVVLRDETARRQRRNTASARQAQQRRSRDTRGFDNPDVFGMGFGGGQTAHQCTQQ
;
A
#
# COMPACT_ATOMS: atom_id res chain seq x y z
N MET A 1 -20.06 39.31 44.25
CA MET A 1 -20.54 37.91 44.38
C MET A 1 -20.79 37.40 42.99
N VAL A 2 -20.37 36.17 42.71
CA VAL A 2 -20.56 35.56 41.39
C VAL A 2 -22.03 35.18 41.20
N LYS A 3 -22.60 35.48 40.03
CA LYS A 3 -24.03 35.23 39.75
C LYS A 3 -24.34 33.73 39.67
N GLU A 4 -23.44 32.93 39.11
CA GLU A 4 -23.59 31.48 38.90
C GLU A 4 -22.27 30.73 39.17
N THR A 5 -22.32 29.62 39.91
CA THR A 5 -21.13 28.83 40.28
C THR A 5 -20.91 27.58 39.43
N GLU A 6 -21.77 27.33 38.45
CA GLU A 6 -21.86 26.05 37.75
C GLU A 6 -20.56 25.63 37.04
N TYR A 7 -19.85 26.56 36.37
CA TYR A 7 -18.56 26.24 35.73
C TYR A 7 -17.44 25.95 36.73
N TYR A 8 -17.48 26.59 37.90
CA TYR A 8 -16.53 26.32 38.98
C TYR A 8 -16.80 24.94 39.60
N GLU A 9 -18.07 24.59 39.77
CA GLU A 9 -18.51 23.28 40.26
C GLU A 9 -18.18 22.15 39.28
N LEU A 10 -18.41 22.36 37.97
CA LEU A 10 -18.06 21.43 36.89
C LEU A 10 -16.56 21.10 36.85
N LEU A 11 -15.71 22.10 37.07
CA LEU A 11 -14.26 21.90 37.16
C LEU A 11 -13.80 21.44 38.55
N GLY A 12 -14.66 21.52 39.57
CA GLY A 12 -14.35 21.17 40.95
C GLY A 12 -13.30 22.12 41.57
N VAL A 13 -13.43 23.41 41.30
CA VAL A 13 -12.54 24.48 41.79
C VAL A 13 -13.34 25.53 42.55
N ALA A 14 -12.68 26.25 43.45
CA ALA A 14 -13.31 27.37 44.16
C ALA A 14 -13.49 28.58 43.23
N VAL A 15 -14.42 29.47 43.57
CA VAL A 15 -14.75 30.66 42.76
C VAL A 15 -13.58 31.65 42.67
N ASP A 16 -12.72 31.66 43.69
CA ASP A 16 -11.47 32.44 43.77
C ASP A 16 -10.25 31.69 43.21
N ALA A 17 -10.45 30.53 42.56
CA ALA A 17 -9.37 29.72 42.02
C ALA A 17 -8.52 30.51 41.01
N THR A 18 -7.20 30.31 41.09
CA THR A 18 -6.26 30.92 40.14
C THR A 18 -6.39 30.25 38.78
N GLU A 19 -5.95 30.92 37.71
CA GLU A 19 -5.91 30.34 36.36
C GLU A 19 -5.15 29.00 36.33
N ASN A 20 -4.09 28.89 37.13
CA ASN A 20 -3.31 27.66 37.26
C ASN A 20 -4.11 26.51 37.88
N ASP A 21 -4.96 26.80 38.86
CA ASP A 21 -5.83 25.81 39.51
C ASP A 21 -6.91 25.33 38.56
N ILE A 22 -7.52 26.25 37.81
CA ILE A 22 -8.51 25.97 36.76
C ILE A 22 -7.89 25.09 35.68
N LYS A 23 -6.69 25.43 35.19
CA LYS A 23 -5.95 24.65 34.18
C LYS A 23 -5.51 23.28 34.69
N ARG A 24 -5.20 23.14 35.98
CA ARG A 24 -4.85 21.86 36.59
C ARG A 24 -6.08 20.97 36.73
N ALA A 25 -7.21 21.54 37.14
CA ALA A 25 -8.48 20.84 37.28
C ALA A 25 -9.01 20.35 35.92
N TYR A 26 -8.99 21.21 34.90
CA TYR A 26 -9.34 20.84 33.53
C TYR A 26 -8.50 19.66 33.01
N ARG A 27 -7.17 19.72 33.13
CA ARG A 27 -6.29 18.62 32.68
C ARG A 27 -6.62 17.28 33.33
N ARG A 28 -6.94 17.28 34.63
CA ARG A 28 -7.33 16.07 35.36
C ARG A 28 -8.64 15.49 34.84
N LEU A 29 -9.64 16.34 34.58
CA LEU A 29 -10.96 15.93 34.11
C LEU A 29 -10.95 15.53 32.62
N ALA A 30 -10.23 16.28 31.77
CA ALA A 30 -10.05 15.97 30.36
C ALA A 30 -9.38 14.61 30.14
N LEU A 31 -8.40 14.24 30.98
CA LEU A 31 -7.79 12.90 30.94
C LEU A 31 -8.72 11.78 31.40
N ARG A 32 -9.69 12.09 32.28
CA ARG A 32 -10.64 11.11 32.83
C ARG A 32 -11.77 10.83 31.85
N TYR A 33 -12.28 11.87 31.19
CA TYR A 33 -13.41 11.79 30.26
C TYR A 33 -12.98 11.82 28.78
N HIS A 34 -11.69 11.56 28.50
CA HIS A 34 -11.17 11.58 27.13
C HIS A 34 -11.88 10.53 26.24
N PRO A 35 -12.30 10.88 25.01
CA PRO A 35 -12.97 9.95 24.10
C PRO A 35 -12.17 8.68 23.80
N ASP A 36 -10.85 8.81 23.60
CA ASP A 36 -9.95 7.66 23.36
C ASP A 36 -9.92 6.64 24.52
N LYS A 37 -10.14 7.10 25.77
CA LYS A 37 -10.22 6.21 26.94
C LYS A 37 -11.64 5.73 27.23
N ASN A 38 -12.64 6.36 26.62
CA ASN A 38 -14.06 6.09 26.84
C ASN A 38 -14.83 6.05 25.49
N PRO A 39 -14.43 5.20 24.54
CA PRO A 39 -14.91 5.26 23.15
C PRO A 39 -16.42 5.00 23.00
N ASP A 40 -17.04 4.27 23.92
CA ASP A 40 -18.47 3.89 23.86
C ASP A 40 -19.33 4.51 24.97
N ASN A 41 -18.83 5.52 25.69
CA ASN A 41 -19.56 6.15 26.79
C ASN A 41 -20.07 7.55 26.41
N ALA A 42 -21.36 7.61 26.06
CA ALA A 42 -22.04 8.86 25.70
C ALA A 42 -22.05 9.89 26.85
N GLU A 43 -22.12 9.45 28.11
CA GLU A 43 -22.09 10.34 29.28
C GLU A 43 -20.69 10.96 29.46
N ALA A 44 -19.62 10.19 29.20
CA ALA A 44 -18.26 10.72 29.24
C ALA A 44 -18.02 11.76 28.15
N ALA A 45 -18.57 11.54 26.95
CA ALA A 45 -18.51 12.51 25.86
C ALA A 45 -19.24 13.81 26.21
N GLU A 46 -20.42 13.72 26.83
CA GLU A 46 -21.20 14.90 27.24
C GLU A 46 -20.52 15.66 28.39
N MET A 47 -19.99 14.96 29.38
CA MET A 47 -19.19 15.56 30.45
C MET A 47 -17.94 16.24 29.90
N PHE A 48 -17.27 15.64 28.91
CA PHE A 48 -16.10 16.24 28.28
C PHE A 48 -16.43 17.55 27.56
N LYS A 49 -17.58 17.64 26.88
CA LYS A 49 -18.07 18.88 26.25
C LYS A 49 -18.32 19.96 27.31
N GLN A 50 -19.02 19.63 28.38
CA GLN A 50 -19.33 20.58 29.46
C GLN A 50 -18.07 21.10 30.17
N ILE A 51 -17.11 20.21 30.45
CA ILE A 51 -15.82 20.56 31.06
C ILE A 51 -14.98 21.45 30.13
N SER A 52 -15.02 21.20 28.82
CA SER A 52 -14.31 22.02 27.82
C SER A 52 -14.91 23.42 27.72
N HIS A 53 -16.24 23.52 27.70
CA HIS A 53 -16.95 24.81 27.69
C HIS A 53 -16.70 25.62 28.97
N ALA A 54 -16.76 24.96 30.14
CA ALA A 54 -16.44 25.59 31.41
C ALA A 54 -15.01 26.12 31.45
N TYR A 55 -14.05 25.38 30.91
CA TYR A 55 -12.66 25.82 30.82
C TYR A 55 -12.47 26.99 29.84
N GLU A 56 -13.14 26.99 28.70
CA GLU A 56 -13.05 28.10 27.73
C GLU A 56 -13.48 29.43 28.37
N VAL A 57 -14.58 29.42 29.12
CA VAL A 57 -15.10 30.62 29.80
C VAL A 57 -14.21 31.03 30.96
N LEU A 58 -13.74 30.09 31.78
CA LEU A 58 -12.98 30.39 33.00
C LEU A 58 -11.47 30.60 32.77
N SER A 59 -10.93 30.18 31.62
CA SER A 59 -9.51 30.36 31.26
C SER A 59 -9.19 31.73 30.70
N ASP A 60 -10.16 32.42 30.11
CA ASP A 60 -10.03 33.78 29.61
C ASP A 60 -10.50 34.78 30.68
N GLU A 61 -9.65 35.74 31.03
CA GLU A 61 -9.92 36.67 32.12
C GLU A 61 -11.13 37.58 31.85
N ASP A 62 -11.37 37.95 30.60
CA ASP A 62 -12.48 38.81 30.19
C ASP A 62 -13.80 38.02 30.14
N LYS A 63 -13.78 36.80 29.60
CA LYS A 63 -14.94 35.89 29.64
C LYS A 63 -15.30 35.47 31.06
N ARG A 64 -14.31 35.22 31.92
CA ARG A 64 -14.52 34.91 33.34
C ARG A 64 -15.19 36.07 34.07
N LYS A 65 -14.72 37.30 33.87
CA LYS A 65 -15.35 38.50 34.46
C LYS A 65 -16.80 38.67 33.99
N LEU A 66 -17.06 38.43 32.70
CA LEU A 66 -18.40 38.52 32.13
C LEU A 66 -19.34 37.46 32.72
N TYR A 67 -18.87 36.22 32.84
CA TYR A 67 -19.58 35.13 33.48
C TYR A 67 -19.83 35.41 34.97
N ASP A 68 -18.82 35.89 35.68
CA ASP A 68 -18.92 36.20 37.11
C ASP A 68 -19.97 37.30 37.39
N GLN A 69 -20.11 38.27 36.49
CA GLN A 69 -21.04 39.40 36.61
C GLN A 69 -22.46 39.09 36.09
N HIS A 70 -22.57 38.34 34.99
CA HIS A 70 -23.83 38.19 34.26
C HIS A 70 -24.35 36.75 34.15
N GLY A 71 -23.60 35.75 34.61
CA GLY A 71 -23.95 34.33 34.49
C GLY A 71 -23.89 33.84 33.04
N LYS A 72 -24.44 32.66 32.75
CA LYS A 72 -24.50 32.09 31.40
C LYS A 72 -25.19 33.01 30.38
N ASP A 73 -26.20 33.77 30.81
CA ASP A 73 -26.92 34.72 29.96
C ASP A 73 -26.01 35.82 29.39
N GLY A 74 -24.94 36.20 30.11
CA GLY A 74 -23.98 37.21 29.68
C GLY A 74 -23.07 36.77 28.53
N LEU A 75 -22.94 35.46 28.32
CA LEU A 75 -22.11 34.86 27.27
C LEU A 75 -22.87 34.69 25.94
N SER A 76 -24.21 34.81 25.96
CA SER A 76 -25.09 34.58 24.80
C SER A 76 -25.25 35.80 23.87
N GLY A 77 -24.50 36.88 24.11
CA GLY A 77 -24.61 38.16 23.39
C GLY A 77 -23.74 38.31 22.14
N GLY A 78 -22.97 37.28 21.75
CA GLY A 78 -22.15 37.28 20.54
C GLY A 78 -22.43 36.02 19.74
N GLY A 79 -23.17 36.15 18.65
CA GLY A 79 -23.61 35.01 17.84
C GLY A 79 -22.44 34.19 17.28
N ASP A 80 -22.44 32.90 17.64
CA ASP A 80 -22.06 31.78 16.78
C ASP A 80 -22.49 30.49 17.51
N GLU A 81 -23.77 30.12 17.41
CA GLU A 81 -24.21 28.73 17.66
C GLU A 81 -23.77 27.85 16.48
N GLY A 82 -22.46 27.84 16.22
CA GLY A 82 -21.81 26.87 15.36
C GLY A 82 -21.52 25.63 16.19
N GLU A 83 -21.96 24.48 15.70
CA GLU A 83 -21.67 23.16 16.27
C GLU A 83 -20.15 22.92 16.25
N PHE A 84 -19.45 23.38 17.29
CA PHE A 84 -18.01 23.23 17.44
C PHE A 84 -17.70 21.78 17.80
N ASP A 85 -17.11 21.06 16.84
CA ASP A 85 -16.59 19.72 17.04
C ASP A 85 -15.52 19.74 18.16
N ALA A 86 -15.76 19.00 19.24
CA ALA A 86 -14.88 18.93 20.41
C ALA A 86 -13.45 18.47 20.04
N SER A 87 -13.30 17.83 18.88
CA SER A 87 -12.01 17.43 18.32
C SER A 87 -11.17 18.63 17.81
N ASP A 88 -11.80 19.74 17.43
CA ASP A 88 -11.14 20.93 16.86
C ASP A 88 -10.65 21.92 17.94
N ILE A 89 -11.31 21.94 19.10
CA ILE A 89 -10.86 22.69 20.29
C ILE A 89 -9.70 21.97 20.99
N PHE A 90 -9.71 20.63 20.99
CA PHE A 90 -8.62 19.81 21.56
C PHE A 90 -7.30 19.97 20.78
N SER A 91 -7.38 20.07 19.44
CA SER A 91 -6.22 20.28 18.58
C SER A 91 -5.58 21.67 18.77
N MET A 92 -6.36 22.68 19.18
CA MET A 92 -5.87 24.02 19.52
C MET A 92 -5.07 24.08 20.83
N PHE A 93 -5.39 23.22 21.81
CA PHE A 93 -4.88 23.37 23.19
C PHE A 93 -3.85 22.31 23.62
N PHE A 94 -3.98 21.05 23.15
CA PHE A 94 -3.01 19.99 23.43
C PHE A 94 -1.96 19.82 22.32
N GLY A 95 -2.13 20.52 21.20
CA GLY A 95 -1.34 20.38 19.98
C GLY A 95 -0.40 21.55 19.66
N GLY A 96 0.05 22.35 20.63
CA GLY A 96 1.13 23.32 20.44
C GLY A 96 0.75 24.54 19.59
N GLY A 97 0.84 25.73 20.19
CA GLY A 97 0.40 26.99 19.60
C GLY A 97 0.81 27.17 18.14
N ARG A 98 -0.11 27.75 17.36
CA ARG A 98 -0.03 28.24 15.97
C ARG A 98 1.40 28.32 15.41
N ARG A 99 2.05 27.16 15.23
CA ARG A 99 3.16 27.04 14.31
C ARG A 99 2.52 27.39 13.00
N GLN A 100 3.03 28.43 12.33
CA GLN A 100 2.78 28.62 10.92
C GLN A 100 2.87 27.23 10.32
N ARG A 101 1.72 26.67 9.89
CA ARG A 101 1.69 25.33 9.33
C ARG A 101 2.59 25.48 8.12
N GLY A 102 3.80 24.94 8.22
CA GLY A 102 4.78 25.01 7.15
C GLY A 102 4.07 24.63 5.87
N GLU A 103 4.44 25.31 4.78
CA GLU A 103 3.90 25.05 3.45
C GLU A 103 3.70 23.54 3.26
N ARG A 104 2.49 23.10 2.91
CA ARG A 104 2.19 21.66 2.86
C ARG A 104 3.06 21.03 1.78
N LYS A 105 3.87 20.04 2.17
CA LYS A 105 4.67 19.27 1.25
C LYS A 105 3.76 18.57 0.21
N PRO A 106 4.18 18.47 -1.05
CA PRO A 106 3.53 17.62 -2.05
C PRO A 106 3.41 16.18 -1.57
N ARG A 107 2.50 15.40 -2.18
CA ARG A 107 2.36 13.97 -1.87
C ARG A 107 3.64 13.23 -2.24
N ASP A 108 3.99 12.23 -1.43
CA ASP A 108 5.15 11.39 -1.69
C ASP A 108 4.86 10.41 -2.83
N LEU A 109 5.88 10.15 -3.65
CA LEU A 109 5.84 9.20 -4.74
C LEU A 109 6.23 7.82 -4.19
N VAL A 110 5.32 6.85 -4.27
CA VAL A 110 5.56 5.48 -3.82
C VAL A 110 5.98 4.60 -4.99
N HIS A 111 7.10 3.89 -4.85
CA HIS A 111 7.60 2.95 -5.86
C HIS A 111 7.90 1.60 -5.23
N GLU A 112 7.26 0.54 -5.73
CA GLU A 112 7.52 -0.83 -5.27
C GLU A 112 8.73 -1.42 -5.99
N LEU A 113 9.75 -1.82 -5.22
CA LEU A 113 10.95 -2.44 -5.74
C LEU A 113 10.94 -3.94 -5.45
N ALA A 114 10.75 -4.75 -6.50
CA ALA A 114 10.85 -6.20 -6.36
C ALA A 114 12.31 -6.64 -6.15
N VAL A 115 12.61 -7.24 -4.99
CA VAL A 115 13.96 -7.69 -4.57
C VAL A 115 13.96 -9.21 -4.38
N SER A 116 15.04 -9.87 -4.79
CA SER A 116 15.18 -11.32 -4.57
C SER A 116 15.66 -11.64 -3.17
N LEU A 117 15.36 -12.83 -2.69
CA LEU A 117 15.73 -13.25 -1.34
C LEU A 117 17.26 -13.29 -1.15
N GLU A 118 18.04 -13.58 -2.20
CA GLU A 118 19.52 -13.54 -2.13
C GLU A 118 20.05 -12.11 -1.98
N ASP A 119 19.42 -11.14 -2.66
CA ASP A 119 19.79 -9.72 -2.55
C ASP A 119 19.48 -9.21 -1.13
N MET A 120 18.35 -9.62 -0.53
CA MET A 120 18.00 -9.29 0.86
C MET A 120 18.90 -9.98 1.90
N TYR A 121 19.41 -11.16 1.57
CA TYR A 121 20.31 -11.92 2.45
C TYR A 121 21.74 -11.36 2.43
N ASN A 122 22.30 -11.14 1.24
CA ASN A 122 23.69 -10.72 1.08
C ASN A 122 23.88 -9.20 1.19
N GLY A 123 22.80 -8.44 0.98
CA GLY A 123 22.82 -7.00 0.79
C GLY A 123 23.31 -6.62 -0.60
N ARG A 124 22.69 -5.60 -1.21
CA ARG A 124 23.02 -5.15 -2.56
C ARG A 124 22.58 -3.70 -2.78
N VAL A 125 23.31 -2.96 -3.62
CA VAL A 125 22.84 -1.67 -4.11
C VAL A 125 22.12 -1.89 -5.45
N LYS A 126 20.84 -1.52 -5.51
CA LYS A 126 20.02 -1.67 -6.72
C LYS A 126 19.69 -0.30 -7.31
N ARG A 127 19.83 -0.16 -8.63
CA ARG A 127 19.55 1.08 -9.35
C ARG A 127 18.10 1.07 -9.84
N VAL A 128 17.33 2.09 -9.49
CA VAL A 128 15.91 2.23 -9.83
C VAL A 128 15.71 3.55 -10.55
N ALA A 129 15.13 3.52 -11.74
CA ALA A 129 14.75 4.73 -12.46
C ALA A 129 13.38 5.20 -11.96
N VAL A 130 13.33 6.42 -11.44
CA VAL A 130 12.11 7.05 -10.96
C VAL A 130 11.77 8.21 -11.88
N THR A 131 10.54 8.21 -12.37
CA THR A 131 9.96 9.30 -13.16
C THR A 131 9.20 10.23 -12.24
N ARG A 132 9.39 11.53 -12.41
CA ARG A 132 8.82 12.56 -11.55
C ARG A 132 8.54 13.84 -12.33
N ASP A 133 7.59 14.62 -11.85
CA ASP A 133 7.30 15.94 -12.39
C ASP A 133 8.15 17.00 -11.69
N ARG A 134 8.95 17.73 -12.47
CA ARG A 134 9.81 18.83 -12.00
C ARG A 134 9.43 20.13 -12.69
N LEU A 135 9.69 21.26 -12.03
CA LEU A 135 9.63 22.56 -12.69
C LEU A 135 10.58 22.57 -13.89
N CYS A 136 10.12 23.15 -14.99
CA CYS A 136 10.93 23.26 -16.19
C CYS A 136 12.18 24.11 -15.87
N SER A 137 13.36 23.50 -15.86
CA SER A 137 14.61 24.21 -15.54
C SER A 137 15.03 25.27 -16.56
N GLN A 138 14.34 25.37 -17.70
CA GLN A 138 14.54 26.48 -18.64
C GLN A 138 13.69 27.71 -18.31
N CYS A 139 12.55 27.58 -17.65
CA CYS A 139 11.64 28.70 -17.41
C CYS A 139 11.22 28.84 -15.95
N ASP A 140 11.70 27.97 -15.06
CA ASP A 140 11.42 27.90 -13.63
C ASP A 140 9.91 28.02 -13.32
N GLY A 141 9.10 27.29 -14.09
CA GLY A 141 7.65 27.29 -13.91
C GLY A 141 6.89 28.49 -14.50
N SER A 142 7.56 29.44 -15.16
CA SER A 142 6.87 30.58 -15.79
C SER A 142 6.12 30.21 -17.08
N GLY A 143 6.56 29.15 -17.78
CA GLY A 143 5.96 28.67 -19.03
C GLY A 143 6.38 29.48 -20.26
N VAL A 144 7.17 30.53 -20.05
CA VAL A 144 7.69 31.42 -21.10
C VAL A 144 9.20 31.34 -21.16
N ARG A 145 9.78 31.73 -22.30
CA ARG A 145 11.23 31.81 -22.44
C ARG A 145 11.80 32.80 -21.41
N PRO A 146 12.99 32.53 -20.81
CA PRO A 146 13.65 33.48 -19.92
C PRO A 146 13.75 34.87 -20.54
N GLY A 147 13.30 35.88 -19.81
CA GLY A 147 13.32 37.28 -20.25
C GLY A 147 12.16 37.69 -21.18
N ALA A 148 11.30 36.77 -21.60
CA ALA A 148 10.10 37.12 -22.35
C ALA A 148 9.03 37.74 -21.44
N GLN A 149 8.33 38.76 -21.93
CA GLN A 149 7.29 39.46 -21.19
C GLN A 149 5.92 38.87 -21.51
N GLN A 150 5.15 38.55 -20.46
CA GLN A 150 3.75 38.21 -20.59
C GLN A 150 2.95 39.51 -20.73
N GLN A 151 2.17 39.64 -21.82
CA GLN A 151 1.29 40.79 -22.01
C GLN A 151 -0.05 40.53 -21.31
N MET A 152 -0.71 41.58 -20.83
CA MET A 152 -2.06 41.43 -20.29
C MET A 152 -3.02 41.07 -21.42
N CYS A 153 -3.91 40.10 -21.20
CA CYS A 153 -4.90 39.77 -22.21
C CYS A 153 -5.93 40.90 -22.30
N GLU A 154 -5.91 41.67 -23.39
CA GLU A 154 -6.84 42.80 -23.62
C GLU A 154 -8.31 42.36 -23.67
N ALA A 155 -8.56 41.14 -24.15
CA ALA A 155 -9.91 40.61 -24.29
C ALA A 155 -10.61 40.32 -22.94
N CYS A 156 -9.87 40.18 -21.84
CA CYS A 156 -10.42 39.97 -20.49
C CYS A 156 -9.80 40.91 -19.44
N ASN A 157 -8.97 41.87 -19.86
CA ASN A 157 -8.19 42.76 -18.98
C ASN A 157 -7.53 42.04 -17.78
N GLY A 158 -6.89 40.90 -18.03
CA GLY A 158 -6.22 40.15 -16.96
C GLY A 158 -7.12 39.23 -16.13
N GLN A 159 -8.45 39.28 -16.30
CA GLN A 159 -9.39 38.54 -15.45
C GLN A 159 -9.54 37.07 -15.81
N GLY A 160 -9.14 36.65 -17.02
CA GLY A 160 -9.26 35.26 -17.47
C GLY A 160 -10.69 34.80 -17.81
N ILE A 161 -11.71 35.61 -17.51
CA ILE A 161 -13.11 35.34 -17.81
C ILE A 161 -13.73 36.48 -18.62
N GLN A 162 -14.68 36.15 -19.48
CA GLN A 162 -15.53 37.10 -20.21
C GLN A 162 -16.98 36.92 -19.76
N VAL A 163 -17.65 38.02 -19.45
CA VAL A 163 -19.06 38.01 -19.05
C VAL A 163 -19.91 38.29 -20.29
N LEU A 164 -20.65 37.28 -20.75
CA LEU A 164 -21.61 37.41 -21.84
C LEU A 164 -23.00 37.71 -21.26
N VAL A 165 -23.58 38.85 -21.64
CA VAL A 165 -24.94 39.23 -21.24
C VAL A 165 -25.91 38.73 -22.33
N GLN A 166 -26.70 37.70 -22.03
CA GLN A 166 -27.68 37.13 -22.95
C GLN A 166 -29.10 37.52 -22.53
N HIS A 167 -29.90 37.95 -23.51
CA HIS A 167 -31.34 38.21 -23.34
C HIS A 167 -32.12 36.92 -23.64
N ILE A 168 -32.75 36.36 -22.61
CA ILE A 168 -33.54 35.13 -22.76
C ILE A 168 -35.02 35.48 -23.00
N ILE A 169 -35.50 36.55 -22.36
CA ILE A 169 -36.89 37.00 -22.37
C ILE A 169 -36.91 38.55 -22.29
N PRO A 170 -37.91 39.25 -22.87
CA PRO A 170 -38.09 40.68 -22.63
C PRO A 170 -38.08 41.01 -21.14
N GLY A 171 -37.17 41.92 -20.73
CA GLY A 171 -36.99 42.34 -19.33
C GLY A 171 -35.99 41.55 -18.49
N VAL A 172 -35.57 40.35 -18.92
CA VAL A 172 -34.63 39.51 -18.15
C VAL A 172 -33.30 39.35 -18.90
N ARG A 173 -32.23 39.86 -18.29
CA ARG A 173 -30.84 39.72 -18.74
C ARG A 173 -30.13 38.69 -17.87
N GLN A 174 -29.56 37.65 -18.46
CA GLN A 174 -28.69 36.71 -17.75
C GLN A 174 -27.24 37.01 -18.08
N GLN A 175 -26.40 37.09 -17.06
CA GLN A 175 -24.95 37.17 -17.20
C GLN A 175 -24.36 35.76 -17.09
N VAL A 176 -23.69 35.32 -18.15
CA VAL A 176 -22.99 34.03 -18.21
C VAL A 176 -21.50 34.31 -18.19
N GLN A 177 -20.79 33.72 -17.23
CA GLN A 177 -19.33 33.80 -17.18
C GLN A 177 -18.75 32.68 -18.04
N LEU A 178 -17.94 33.04 -19.03
CA LEU A 178 -17.23 32.10 -19.89
C LEU A 178 -15.73 32.28 -19.68
N THR A 179 -14.97 31.19 -19.74
CA THR A 179 -13.51 31.27 -19.79
C THR A 179 -13.09 32.05 -21.03
N CYS A 180 -12.19 33.03 -20.87
CA CYS A 180 -11.73 33.87 -21.98
C CYS A 180 -11.04 32.98 -23.03
N GLN A 181 -11.60 32.92 -24.24
CA GLN A 181 -11.06 32.08 -25.31
C GLN A 181 -9.69 32.56 -25.81
N ASN A 182 -9.36 33.84 -25.61
CA ASN A 182 -8.12 34.45 -26.09
C ASN A 182 -6.90 34.14 -25.20
N CYS A 183 -7.10 33.86 -23.92
CA CYS A 183 -6.03 33.46 -22.98
C CYS A 183 -6.30 32.11 -22.31
N GLY A 184 -7.39 31.41 -22.64
CA GLY A 184 -7.73 30.13 -22.02
C GLY A 184 -7.90 30.19 -20.50
N GLY A 185 -8.18 31.36 -19.93
CA GLY A 185 -8.34 31.55 -18.49
C GLY A 185 -7.14 32.10 -17.73
N CYS A 186 -5.95 32.19 -18.34
CA CYS A 186 -4.75 32.62 -17.60
C CYS A 186 -4.60 34.14 -17.44
N GLY A 187 -5.46 34.95 -18.07
CA GLY A 187 -5.45 36.42 -17.98
C GLY A 187 -4.28 37.10 -18.70
N LYS A 188 -3.31 36.33 -19.21
CA LYS A 188 -2.12 36.83 -19.88
C LYS A 188 -2.02 36.25 -21.29
N TYR A 189 -1.44 37.02 -22.19
CA TYR A 189 -1.15 36.63 -23.55
C TYR A 189 0.36 36.44 -23.71
N VAL A 190 0.75 35.30 -24.29
CA VAL A 190 2.14 34.94 -24.59
C VAL A 190 2.22 34.74 -26.09
N ARG A 191 3.18 35.40 -26.75
CA ARG A 191 3.42 35.16 -28.18
C ARG A 191 3.93 33.75 -28.38
N GLU A 192 3.58 33.13 -29.49
CA GLU A 192 3.99 31.75 -29.80
C GLU A 192 5.52 31.58 -29.80
N SER A 193 6.28 32.61 -30.22
CA SER A 193 7.75 32.65 -30.14
C SER A 193 8.32 32.63 -28.73
N ASP A 194 7.53 33.10 -27.76
CA ASP A 194 7.93 33.34 -26.38
C ASP A 194 7.51 32.19 -25.46
N VAL A 195 6.80 31.20 -26.00
CA VAL A 195 6.50 29.95 -25.30
C VAL A 195 7.78 29.17 -25.05
N CYS A 196 7.95 28.66 -23.82
CA CYS A 196 9.12 27.85 -23.49
C CYS A 196 9.15 26.58 -24.36
N GLN A 197 10.25 26.38 -25.10
CA GLN A 197 10.40 25.25 -26.03
C GLN A 197 10.56 23.89 -25.32
N ARG A 198 11.02 23.86 -24.06
CA ARG A 198 11.20 22.61 -23.31
C ARG A 198 9.91 22.07 -22.71
N CYS A 199 9.06 22.94 -22.16
CA CYS A 199 7.78 22.53 -21.57
C CYS A 199 6.57 22.83 -22.46
N HIS A 200 6.76 23.51 -23.59
CA HIS A 200 5.69 23.96 -24.49
C HIS A 200 4.57 24.71 -23.75
N GLY A 201 4.94 25.60 -22.83
CA GLY A 201 4.00 26.38 -22.03
C GLY A 201 3.40 25.64 -20.81
N LYS A 202 3.71 24.36 -20.60
CA LYS A 202 3.16 23.54 -19.50
C LYS A 202 3.80 23.78 -18.14
N GLN A 203 4.87 24.57 -18.06
CA GLN A 203 5.61 24.97 -16.85
C GLN A 203 6.36 23.83 -16.12
N MET A 204 5.92 22.59 -16.27
CA MET A 204 6.49 21.36 -15.69
C MET A 204 7.04 20.45 -16.79
N VAL A 205 8.02 19.60 -16.45
CA VAL A 205 8.62 18.60 -17.33
C VAL A 205 8.79 17.29 -16.56
N ARG A 206 8.54 16.16 -17.22
CA ARG A 206 8.87 14.83 -16.68
C ARG A 206 10.39 14.61 -16.73
N ASP A 207 10.97 14.40 -15.56
CA ASP A 207 12.37 14.10 -15.34
C ASP A 207 12.52 12.63 -14.91
N GLU A 208 13.50 11.93 -15.48
CA GLU A 208 13.82 10.56 -15.09
C GLU A 208 15.18 10.56 -14.38
N LYS A 209 15.21 10.13 -13.11
CA LYS A 209 16.42 10.04 -12.31
C LYS A 209 16.62 8.63 -11.81
N VAL A 210 17.86 8.14 -11.93
CA VAL A 210 18.26 6.85 -11.37
C VAL A 210 18.67 7.04 -9.91
N LEU A 211 17.93 6.41 -8.99
CA LEU A 211 18.24 6.35 -7.56
C LEU A 211 18.99 5.04 -7.25
N GLU A 212 19.99 5.13 -6.39
CA GLU A 212 20.71 3.98 -5.87
C GLU A 212 20.10 3.58 -4.53
N VAL A 213 19.47 2.41 -4.50
CA VAL A 213 18.72 1.89 -3.37
C VAL A 213 19.60 0.88 -2.62
N PRO A 214 20.14 1.23 -1.44
CA PRO A 214 20.89 0.29 -0.63
C PRO A 214 19.94 -0.70 0.03
N ILE A 215 20.02 -1.96 -0.36
CA ILE A 215 19.32 -3.06 0.32
C ILE A 215 20.29 -3.63 1.34
N GLU A 216 20.01 -3.37 2.62
CA GLU A 216 20.80 -3.89 3.72
C GLU A 216 20.44 -5.35 4.01
N ARG A 217 21.40 -6.04 4.64
CA ARG A 217 21.25 -7.46 5.01
C ARG A 217 20.14 -7.59 6.03
N GLY A 218 19.16 -8.44 5.71
CA GLY A 218 18.07 -8.77 6.64
C GLY A 218 16.85 -7.86 6.54
N MET A 219 16.87 -6.84 5.67
CA MET A 219 15.68 -6.04 5.35
C MET A 219 14.50 -6.94 5.01
N LYS A 220 13.30 -6.55 5.43
CA LYS A 220 12.04 -7.29 5.30
C LYS A 220 11.24 -6.79 4.10
N ALA A 221 10.25 -7.58 3.69
CA ALA A 221 9.21 -7.06 2.81
C ALA A 221 8.51 -5.89 3.52
N ASP A 222 8.05 -4.92 2.74
CA ASP A 222 7.39 -3.70 3.18
C ASP A 222 8.29 -2.67 3.90
N ASP A 223 9.60 -2.96 4.07
CA ASP A 223 10.56 -1.95 4.50
C ASP A 223 10.61 -0.81 3.47
N ALA A 224 10.54 0.43 3.96
CA ALA A 224 10.49 1.63 3.13
C ALA A 224 11.80 2.42 3.22
N ILE A 225 12.41 2.70 2.07
CA ILE A 225 13.59 3.55 1.95
C ILE A 225 13.15 4.90 1.40
N ARG A 226 13.40 5.96 2.17
CA ARG A 226 12.98 7.33 1.83
C ARG A 226 14.11 8.12 1.18
N PHE A 227 13.82 8.70 0.03
CA PHE A 227 14.68 9.66 -0.65
C PHE A 227 14.08 11.06 -0.57
N GLU A 228 14.67 11.89 0.29
CA GLU A 228 14.13 13.21 0.61
C GLU A 228 14.24 14.20 -0.56
N GLY A 229 13.13 14.85 -0.90
CA GLY A 229 13.05 15.87 -1.95
C GLY A 229 13.24 15.33 -3.38
N GLU A 230 13.30 14.02 -3.56
CA GLU A 230 13.46 13.37 -4.86
C GLU A 230 12.13 13.13 -5.60
N GLY A 231 10.99 13.39 -4.97
CA GLY A 231 9.64 13.23 -5.52
C GLY A 231 9.17 14.42 -6.35
N ASP A 232 7.86 14.51 -6.56
CA ASP A 232 7.24 15.51 -7.43
C ASP A 232 7.33 16.94 -6.86
N GLU A 233 7.47 17.90 -7.77
CA GLU A 233 7.32 19.33 -7.50
C GLU A 233 5.92 19.80 -7.88
N VAL A 234 5.43 20.81 -7.17
CA VAL A 234 4.14 21.45 -7.47
C VAL A 234 4.38 22.95 -7.67
N LEU A 235 3.76 23.51 -8.70
CA LEU A 235 3.80 24.94 -8.97
C LEU A 235 3.33 25.75 -7.75
N GLY A 236 4.13 26.73 -7.35
CA GLY A 236 3.84 27.59 -6.20
C GLY A 236 4.16 26.99 -4.83
N VAL A 237 4.69 25.75 -4.78
CA VAL A 237 5.15 25.09 -3.55
C VAL A 237 6.67 25.02 -3.55
N ARG A 238 7.34 25.52 -2.50
CA ARG A 238 8.81 25.44 -2.39
C ARG A 238 9.31 24.06 -1.99
N LEU A 239 8.54 23.33 -1.18
CA LEU A 239 8.90 21.98 -0.75
C LEU A 239 8.68 20.96 -1.87
N LYS A 240 9.61 20.03 -2.00
CA LYS A 240 9.54 18.89 -2.94
C LYS A 240 8.94 17.69 -2.22
N GLY A 241 8.20 16.83 -2.92
CA GLY A 241 7.78 15.53 -2.39
C GLY A 241 8.97 14.59 -2.16
N ASP A 242 8.78 13.50 -1.41
CA ASP A 242 9.78 12.43 -1.29
C ASP A 242 9.48 11.29 -2.25
N VAL A 243 10.49 10.43 -2.47
CA VAL A 243 10.26 9.10 -3.05
C VAL A 243 10.37 8.07 -1.93
N LEU A 244 9.33 7.27 -1.76
CA LEU A 244 9.29 6.12 -0.85
C LEU A 244 9.42 4.86 -1.68
N ILE A 245 10.55 4.16 -1.52
CA ILE A 245 10.76 2.88 -2.18
C ILE A 245 10.42 1.77 -1.20
N ILE A 246 9.33 1.04 -1.49
CA ILE A 246 8.85 -0.08 -0.67
C ILE A 246 9.42 -1.36 -1.24
N LEU A 247 10.08 -2.17 -0.41
CA LEU A 247 10.66 -3.43 -0.85
C LEU A 247 9.59 -4.53 -0.94
N ALA A 248 9.51 -5.18 -2.10
CA ALA A 248 8.65 -6.33 -2.31
C ALA A 248 9.50 -7.60 -2.51
N GLU A 249 9.34 -8.60 -1.64
CA GLU A 249 10.07 -9.87 -1.76
C GLU A 249 9.55 -10.69 -2.95
N LYS A 250 10.47 -11.11 -3.83
CA LYS A 250 10.14 -12.05 -4.91
C LYS A 250 10.02 -13.47 -4.36
N PRO A 251 9.06 -14.27 -4.85
CA PRO A 251 9.01 -15.69 -4.52
C PRO A 251 10.29 -16.37 -5.00
N HIS A 252 10.84 -17.25 -4.15
CA HIS A 252 12.03 -18.04 -4.45
C HIS A 252 11.65 -19.52 -4.54
N ASP A 253 12.29 -20.27 -5.45
CA ASP A 253 11.88 -21.63 -5.80
C ASP A 253 12.12 -22.65 -4.68
N VAL A 254 13.19 -22.46 -3.89
CA VAL A 254 13.63 -23.42 -2.86
C VAL A 254 13.32 -22.95 -1.45
N PHE A 255 13.33 -21.63 -1.22
CA PHE A 255 13.34 -21.04 0.11
C PHE A 255 12.16 -20.10 0.22
N ARG A 256 11.49 -20.16 1.37
CA ARG A 256 10.44 -19.24 1.75
C ARG A 256 10.84 -18.58 3.05
N ARG A 257 10.83 -17.26 3.09
CA ARG A 257 11.08 -16.51 4.32
C ARG A 257 9.86 -16.52 5.22
N VAL A 258 10.06 -16.77 6.52
CA VAL A 258 9.06 -16.56 7.57
C VAL A 258 9.74 -15.84 8.74
N GLY A 259 9.46 -14.54 8.87
CA GLY A 259 10.17 -13.68 9.81
C GLY A 259 11.67 -13.64 9.50
N ASP A 260 12.47 -14.10 10.45
CA ASP A 260 13.94 -14.20 10.31
C ASP A 260 14.39 -15.63 9.97
N HIS A 261 13.45 -16.56 9.81
CA HIS A 261 13.72 -17.96 9.44
C HIS A 261 13.54 -18.18 7.94
N LEU A 262 14.24 -19.20 7.44
CA LEU A 262 14.06 -19.73 6.09
C LEU A 262 13.39 -21.09 6.19
N ILE A 263 12.43 -21.35 5.31
CA ILE A 263 11.75 -22.63 5.21
C ILE A 263 12.05 -23.20 3.82
N MET A 264 12.40 -24.47 3.75
CA MET A 264 12.49 -25.20 2.48
C MET A 264 11.76 -26.54 2.58
N ASN A 265 11.19 -26.96 1.46
CA ASN A 265 10.61 -28.29 1.32
C ASN A 265 11.59 -29.14 0.51
N TYR A 266 11.89 -30.33 1.01
CA TYR A 266 12.79 -31.26 0.33
C TYR A 266 12.16 -32.65 0.24
N ARG A 267 12.24 -33.28 -0.92
CA ARG A 267 11.68 -34.60 -1.15
C ARG A 267 12.74 -35.65 -0.93
N ILE A 268 12.41 -36.65 -0.11
CA ILE A 268 13.27 -37.78 0.21
C ILE A 268 12.56 -39.08 -0.05
N THR A 269 13.30 -40.12 -0.38
CA THR A 269 12.76 -41.46 -0.49
C THR A 269 12.50 -42.07 0.89
N LEU A 270 11.60 -43.06 0.95
CA LEU A 270 11.38 -43.83 2.19
C LEU A 270 12.68 -44.45 2.74
N GLN A 271 13.59 -44.88 1.87
CA GLN A 271 14.89 -45.42 2.29
C GLN A 271 15.71 -44.35 3.02
N GLU A 272 15.83 -43.15 2.45
CA GLU A 272 16.59 -42.05 3.04
C GLU A 272 15.97 -41.60 4.37
N ALA A 273 14.63 -41.54 4.43
CA ALA A 273 13.90 -41.18 5.64
C ALA A 273 14.16 -42.15 6.82
N LEU A 274 14.41 -43.44 6.53
CA LEU A 274 14.64 -44.47 7.55
C LEU A 274 16.13 -44.74 7.84
N CYS A 275 16.97 -44.66 6.82
CA CYS A 275 18.38 -45.08 6.89
C CYS A 275 19.36 -43.91 7.03
N GLY A 276 18.88 -42.67 7.00
CA GLY A 276 19.73 -41.47 6.99
C GLY A 276 20.28 -41.15 5.59
N PHE A 277 20.72 -39.92 5.40
CA PHE A 277 21.23 -39.40 4.14
C PHE A 277 22.08 -38.14 4.34
N GLU A 278 22.78 -37.74 3.29
CA GLU A 278 23.49 -36.46 3.23
C GLU A 278 22.85 -35.59 2.14
N LEU A 279 22.43 -34.39 2.53
CA LEU A 279 21.74 -33.45 1.67
C LEU A 279 22.62 -32.24 1.36
N PRO A 280 23.14 -32.12 0.12
CA PRO A 280 23.81 -30.90 -0.32
C PRO A 280 22.77 -29.82 -0.69
N VAL A 281 22.75 -28.72 0.06
CA VAL A 281 21.91 -27.55 -0.21
C VAL A 281 22.79 -26.35 -0.57
N GLN A 282 22.52 -25.72 -1.71
CA GLN A 282 23.11 -24.42 -2.02
C GLN A 282 22.32 -23.32 -1.30
N HIS A 283 22.97 -22.57 -0.44
CA HIS A 283 22.37 -21.47 0.31
C HIS A 283 22.34 -20.16 -0.51
N LEU A 284 21.66 -19.13 0.00
CA LEU A 284 21.49 -17.80 -0.60
C LEU A 284 22.82 -17.04 -0.79
N ASP A 285 23.86 -17.36 -0.01
CA ASP A 285 25.24 -16.85 -0.18
C ASP A 285 26.10 -17.69 -1.12
N LYS A 286 25.50 -18.67 -1.81
CA LYS A 286 26.15 -19.63 -2.70
C LYS A 286 27.07 -20.63 -2.01
N ARG A 287 27.13 -20.68 -0.67
CA ARG A 287 27.81 -21.77 0.05
C ARG A 287 27.03 -23.07 -0.11
N MET A 288 27.76 -24.19 -0.15
CA MET A 288 27.18 -25.52 -0.10
C MET A 288 27.12 -25.99 1.35
N LEU A 289 25.91 -26.18 1.87
CA LEU A 289 25.67 -26.82 3.17
C LEU A 289 25.49 -28.31 2.95
N LEU A 290 26.26 -29.14 3.66
CA LEU A 290 26.09 -30.59 3.66
C LEU A 290 25.37 -31.00 4.94
N ILE A 291 24.05 -31.15 4.85
CA ILE A 291 23.20 -31.49 5.98
C ILE A 291 23.22 -33.00 6.15
N LYS A 292 23.77 -33.49 7.26
CA LYS A 292 23.92 -34.92 7.52
C LYS A 292 22.86 -35.38 8.51
N ILE A 293 22.10 -36.40 8.13
CA ILE A 293 21.21 -37.13 9.02
C ILE A 293 21.83 -38.51 9.27
N PRO A 294 22.25 -38.81 10.51
CA PRO A 294 22.94 -40.06 10.83
C PRO A 294 22.03 -41.26 10.62
N ALA A 295 22.63 -42.40 10.25
CA ALA A 295 21.91 -43.64 10.09
C ALA A 295 21.24 -44.07 11.41
N GLY A 296 19.97 -44.46 11.31
CA GLY A 296 19.13 -44.83 12.46
C GLY A 296 18.27 -43.69 13.01
N GLN A 297 18.47 -42.45 12.55
CA GLN A 297 17.55 -41.35 12.83
C GLN A 297 16.42 -41.34 11.82
N VAL A 298 15.21 -41.64 12.28
CA VAL A 298 14.01 -41.63 11.44
C VAL A 298 13.50 -40.19 11.28
N ILE A 299 13.24 -39.81 10.04
CA ILE A 299 12.61 -38.54 9.70
C ILE A 299 11.10 -38.66 9.81
N ASP A 300 10.53 -37.92 10.75
CA ASP A 300 9.09 -37.70 10.83
C ASP A 300 8.67 -36.65 9.76
N PRO A 301 7.80 -37.00 8.79
CA PRO A 301 7.33 -36.07 7.76
C PRO A 301 6.52 -34.88 8.31
N GLU A 302 5.91 -35.02 9.49
CA GLU A 302 5.12 -33.93 10.11
C GLU A 302 6.00 -32.95 10.89
N ALA A 303 7.22 -33.35 11.24
CA ALA A 303 8.15 -32.52 12.00
C ALA A 303 8.91 -31.53 11.10
N GLY A 304 9.15 -30.32 11.63
CA GLY A 304 10.08 -29.36 11.05
C GLY A 304 11.49 -29.58 11.59
N TRP A 305 12.44 -29.81 10.68
CA TRP A 305 13.84 -30.07 11.04
C TRP A 305 14.65 -28.77 10.99
N VAL A 306 15.43 -28.48 12.03
CA VAL A 306 16.07 -27.17 12.19
C VAL A 306 17.59 -27.25 12.03
N VAL A 307 18.12 -26.42 11.14
CA VAL A 307 19.55 -26.09 11.07
C VAL A 307 19.74 -24.71 11.68
N HIS A 308 20.42 -24.67 12.82
CA HIS A 308 20.64 -23.43 13.56
C HIS A 308 21.55 -22.46 12.80
N ARG A 309 21.22 -21.16 12.89
CA ARG A 309 22.03 -20.04 12.33
C ARG A 309 22.19 -20.02 10.81
N GLU A 310 21.35 -20.74 10.07
CA GLU A 310 21.34 -20.72 8.60
C GLU A 310 20.05 -20.09 8.03
N GLY A 311 19.34 -19.26 8.82
CA GLY A 311 18.21 -18.43 8.37
C GLY A 311 18.63 -17.03 7.94
N MET A 312 17.69 -16.08 7.88
CA MET A 312 17.97 -14.70 7.48
C MET A 312 18.84 -13.96 8.51
N PRO A 313 19.74 -13.05 8.09
CA PRO A 313 20.50 -12.22 9.02
C PRO A 313 19.59 -11.24 9.77
N LEU A 314 19.87 -11.04 11.06
CA LEU A 314 19.10 -10.11 11.88
C LEU A 314 19.56 -8.66 11.63
N PRO A 315 18.62 -7.71 11.57
CA PRO A 315 18.96 -6.29 11.47
C PRO A 315 19.80 -5.83 12.67
N ASN A 316 20.65 -4.82 12.47
CA ASN A 316 21.52 -4.23 13.50
C ASN A 316 22.59 -5.16 14.12
N THR A 317 22.80 -6.37 13.59
CA THR A 317 23.84 -7.29 14.07
C THR A 317 25.02 -7.42 13.10
N SER A 318 25.10 -6.56 12.09
CA SER A 318 26.06 -6.66 10.97
C SER A 318 26.04 -8.02 10.23
N GLY A 319 24.99 -8.82 10.44
CA GLY A 319 24.83 -10.17 9.89
C GLY A 319 25.56 -11.28 10.65
N ILE A 320 26.00 -11.02 11.89
CA ILE A 320 26.62 -12.03 12.78
C ILE A 320 25.55 -12.99 13.29
N GLU A 321 24.42 -12.46 13.75
CA GLU A 321 23.29 -13.27 14.19
C GLU A 321 22.38 -13.56 13.00
N ARG A 322 21.92 -14.81 12.93
CA ARG A 322 21.07 -15.33 11.88
C ARG A 322 19.96 -16.15 12.51
N GLY A 323 18.79 -16.13 11.87
CA GLY A 323 17.72 -17.05 12.19
C GLY A 323 18.08 -18.49 11.84
N ASN A 324 17.08 -19.34 11.76
CA ASN A 324 17.27 -20.77 11.47
C ASN A 324 16.73 -21.14 10.08
N LEU A 325 17.32 -22.17 9.49
CA LEU A 325 16.76 -22.86 8.33
C LEU A 325 15.90 -24.03 8.84
N ILE A 326 14.64 -24.07 8.44
CA ILE A 326 13.67 -25.10 8.76
C ILE A 326 13.42 -25.90 7.49
N ILE A 327 13.53 -27.21 7.60
CA ILE A 327 13.41 -28.14 6.48
C ILE A 327 12.21 -29.04 6.75
N HIS A 328 11.26 -29.03 5.83
CA HIS A 328 10.18 -30.00 5.81
C HIS A 328 10.50 -31.08 4.79
N PHE A 329 10.46 -32.34 5.25
CA PHE A 329 10.75 -33.49 4.39
C PHE A 329 9.45 -34.12 3.92
N GLU A 330 9.26 -34.15 2.60
CA GLU A 330 8.19 -34.89 1.94
C GLU A 330 8.71 -36.29 1.58
N VAL A 331 8.13 -37.33 2.18
CA VAL A 331 8.54 -38.72 1.92
C VAL A 331 7.84 -39.28 0.70
N GLU A 332 8.61 -39.63 -0.32
CA GLU A 332 8.15 -40.35 -1.50
C GLU A 332 8.14 -41.86 -1.25
N TYR A 333 6.94 -42.44 -1.26
CA TYR A 333 6.74 -43.88 -1.08
C TYR A 333 6.90 -44.63 -2.42
N PRO A 334 7.52 -45.82 -2.40
CA PRO A 334 7.60 -46.66 -3.59
C PRO A 334 6.21 -47.12 -4.01
N THR A 335 5.90 -47.07 -5.30
CA THR A 335 4.58 -47.46 -5.83
C THR A 335 4.34 -48.96 -5.81
N LYS A 336 5.40 -49.76 -5.87
CA LYS A 336 5.38 -51.23 -5.84
C LYS A 336 6.62 -51.75 -5.12
N LEU A 337 6.47 -52.88 -4.44
CA LEU A 337 7.56 -53.61 -3.80
C LEU A 337 7.63 -55.03 -4.36
N SER A 338 8.84 -55.56 -4.51
CA SER A 338 9.07 -56.97 -4.84
C SER A 338 8.82 -57.86 -3.62
N SER A 339 8.52 -59.15 -3.83
CA SER A 339 8.31 -60.11 -2.72
C SER A 339 9.49 -60.13 -1.75
N ARG A 340 10.72 -60.18 -2.28
CA ARG A 340 11.95 -60.14 -1.48
C ARG A 340 12.05 -58.88 -0.61
N GLN A 341 11.64 -57.71 -1.11
CA GLN A 341 11.65 -56.47 -0.33
C GLN A 341 10.61 -56.49 0.78
N ILE A 342 9.43 -57.07 0.52
CA ILE A 342 8.36 -57.20 1.51
C ILE A 342 8.83 -58.08 2.67
N ASP A 343 9.43 -59.24 2.36
CA ASP A 343 9.94 -60.17 3.39
C ASP A 343 11.02 -59.50 4.25
N LEU A 344 11.99 -58.81 3.64
CA LEU A 344 13.05 -58.09 4.35
C LEU A 344 12.53 -56.96 5.25
N ILE A 345 11.49 -56.24 4.80
CA ILE A 345 10.86 -55.18 5.59
C ILE A 345 10.06 -55.78 6.75
N ALA A 346 9.33 -56.87 6.52
CA ALA A 346 8.58 -57.57 7.56
C ALA A 346 9.50 -58.07 8.69
N ASP A 347 10.64 -58.66 8.30
CA ASP A 347 11.68 -59.10 9.23
C ASP A 347 12.27 -57.91 10.01
N ALA A 348 12.58 -56.81 9.32
CA ALA A 348 13.22 -55.63 9.92
C ALA A 348 12.34 -54.89 10.93
N PHE A 349 11.02 -54.81 10.70
CA PHE A 349 10.08 -54.11 11.59
C PHE A 349 9.42 -55.04 12.62
N HIS A 350 9.79 -56.33 12.65
CA HIS A 350 9.14 -57.34 13.49
C HIS A 350 7.62 -57.27 13.41
N VAL A 351 7.07 -57.11 12.20
CA VAL A 351 5.62 -57.10 11.99
C VAL A 351 5.13 -58.50 12.34
N SER A 352 4.68 -58.67 13.59
CA SER A 352 4.20 -59.94 14.10
C SER A 352 3.08 -60.44 13.19
N GLU A 353 3.11 -61.75 12.95
CA GLU A 353 2.23 -62.43 12.01
C GLU A 353 0.77 -62.02 12.19
N GLY A 354 0.28 -61.19 11.26
CA GLY A 354 -1.13 -60.93 11.03
C GLY A 354 -1.79 -60.01 12.06
N PHE A 355 -2.56 -59.05 11.54
CA PHE A 355 -3.65 -58.46 12.31
C PHE A 355 -4.48 -59.59 12.97
N PRO A 356 -4.95 -59.41 14.22
CA PRO A 356 -5.76 -60.42 14.89
C PRO A 356 -6.87 -60.89 13.95
N HIS A 357 -7.07 -62.20 13.84
CA HIS A 357 -8.09 -62.79 12.98
C HIS A 357 -9.49 -62.42 13.52
N VAL A 358 -9.95 -61.22 13.19
CA VAL A 358 -11.30 -60.78 13.48
C VAL A 358 -12.23 -61.44 12.46
N GLY A 359 -13.24 -62.18 12.93
CA GLY A 359 -14.25 -62.77 12.06
C GLY A 359 -15.07 -61.69 11.37
N GLY A 360 -14.74 -61.38 10.11
CA GLY A 360 -15.39 -60.33 9.34
C GLY A 360 -15.25 -60.51 7.83
N GLN A 361 -16.06 -59.79 7.05
CA GLN A 361 -15.96 -59.78 5.60
C GLN A 361 -14.65 -59.14 5.15
N LYS A 362 -13.84 -59.87 4.39
CA LYS A 362 -12.63 -59.33 3.76
C LYS A 362 -13.04 -58.37 2.65
N VAL A 363 -12.85 -57.07 2.88
CA VAL A 363 -13.06 -56.02 1.87
C VAL A 363 -11.69 -55.53 1.41
N VAL A 364 -11.50 -55.42 0.09
CA VAL A 364 -10.23 -54.95 -0.49
C VAL A 364 -10.31 -53.43 -0.69
N LEU A 365 -9.39 -52.70 -0.06
CA LEU A 365 -9.19 -51.28 -0.31
C LEU A 365 -8.81 -51.08 -1.78
N ARG A 366 -9.54 -50.21 -2.48
CA ARG A 366 -9.25 -49.81 -3.86
C ARG A 366 -8.83 -48.36 -3.87
N ASP A 367 -7.68 -48.09 -4.48
CA ASP A 367 -7.23 -46.73 -4.71
C ASP A 367 -8.11 -46.06 -5.78
N GLU A 368 -8.87 -45.04 -5.37
CA GLU A 368 -9.74 -44.26 -6.23
C GLU A 368 -9.01 -43.13 -6.99
N THR A 369 -7.77 -42.79 -6.62
CA THR A 369 -7.03 -41.66 -7.22
C THR A 369 -6.81 -41.85 -8.73
N ALA A 370 -6.47 -43.07 -9.15
CA ALA A 370 -6.31 -43.43 -10.55
C ALA A 370 -7.62 -43.34 -11.36
N ARG A 371 -8.77 -43.65 -10.73
CA ARG A 371 -10.09 -43.49 -11.37
C ARG A 371 -10.46 -42.01 -11.54
N ARG A 372 -10.15 -41.19 -10.54
CA ARG A 372 -10.39 -39.74 -10.56
C ARG A 372 -9.56 -39.04 -11.64
N GLN A 373 -8.29 -39.40 -11.79
CA GLN A 373 -7.42 -38.87 -12.87
C GLN A 373 -7.91 -39.28 -14.26
N ARG A 374 -8.37 -40.53 -14.45
CA ARG A 374 -8.97 -40.99 -15.71
C ARG A 374 -10.28 -40.25 -16.03
N ARG A 375 -11.10 -39.97 -15.03
CA ARG A 375 -12.35 -39.21 -15.21
C ARG A 375 -12.06 -37.75 -15.58
N ASN A 376 -11.08 -37.11 -14.92
CA ASN A 376 -10.68 -35.73 -15.23
C ASN A 376 -10.07 -35.60 -16.62
N THR A 377 -9.21 -36.53 -17.03
CA THR A 377 -8.62 -36.54 -18.39
C THR A 377 -9.66 -36.84 -19.47
N ALA A 378 -10.64 -37.71 -19.21
CA ALA A 378 -11.77 -37.96 -20.12
C ALA A 378 -12.67 -36.72 -20.26
N SER A 379 -13.00 -36.04 -19.16
CA SER A 379 -13.76 -34.79 -19.16
C SER A 379 -13.02 -33.66 -19.89
N ALA A 380 -11.69 -33.55 -19.69
CA ALA A 380 -10.86 -32.58 -20.40
C ALA A 380 -10.83 -32.85 -21.92
N ARG A 381 -10.70 -34.12 -22.34
CA ARG A 381 -10.77 -34.52 -23.75
C ARG A 381 -12.14 -34.25 -24.37
N GLN A 382 -13.24 -34.50 -23.66
CA GLN A 382 -14.58 -34.16 -24.12
C GLN A 382 -14.80 -32.64 -24.23
N ALA A 383 -14.28 -31.84 -23.29
CA ALA A 383 -14.34 -30.39 -23.36
C ALA A 383 -13.54 -29.84 -24.55
N GLN A 384 -12.38 -30.43 -24.85
CA GLN A 384 -11.55 -30.08 -26.00
C GLN A 384 -12.22 -30.46 -27.34
N GLN A 385 -12.89 -31.62 -27.39
CA GLN A 385 -13.68 -32.05 -28.56
C GLN A 385 -14.95 -31.23 -28.78
N ARG A 386 -15.57 -30.68 -27.72
CA ARG A 386 -16.67 -29.72 -27.83
C ARG A 386 -16.19 -28.38 -28.39
N ARG A 387 -15.09 -27.84 -27.85
CA ARG A 387 -14.47 -26.61 -28.36
C ARG A 387 -14.06 -26.70 -29.83
N SER A 388 -13.54 -27.86 -30.28
CA SER A 388 -13.17 -28.04 -31.69
C SER A 388 -14.35 -28.30 -32.63
N ARG A 389 -15.53 -28.63 -32.10
CA ARG A 389 -16.79 -28.68 -32.85
C ARG A 389 -17.41 -27.29 -33.00
N ASP A 390 -17.37 -26.47 -31.95
CA ASP A 390 -17.90 -25.10 -31.98
C ASP A 390 -17.09 -24.18 -32.90
N THR A 391 -15.79 -24.45 -33.12
CA THR A 391 -14.96 -23.69 -34.08
C THR A 391 -15.10 -24.13 -35.54
N ARG A 392 -15.88 -25.17 -35.85
CA ARG A 392 -16.18 -25.60 -37.23
C ARG A 392 -17.58 -25.20 -37.71
N GLY A 393 -18.22 -24.25 -37.01
CA GLY A 393 -19.59 -23.80 -37.29
C GLY A 393 -19.72 -22.43 -37.95
N PHE A 394 -18.63 -21.72 -38.20
CA PHE A 394 -18.65 -20.39 -38.83
C PHE A 394 -17.60 -20.29 -39.93
N ASP A 395 -17.87 -20.90 -41.07
CA ASP A 395 -17.29 -20.49 -42.35
C ASP A 395 -18.30 -20.86 -43.44
N ASN A 396 -19.19 -19.91 -43.73
CA ASN A 396 -20.02 -19.93 -44.94
C ASN A 396 -20.11 -18.49 -45.45
N PRO A 397 -19.26 -18.05 -46.38
CA PRO A 397 -19.38 -16.75 -47.00
C PRO A 397 -20.08 -16.93 -48.34
N ASP A 398 -21.38 -16.70 -48.41
CA ASP A 398 -22.02 -16.34 -49.68
C ASP A 398 -23.37 -15.66 -49.47
N VAL A 399 -23.59 -14.65 -50.31
CA VAL A 399 -24.82 -13.88 -50.59
C VAL A 399 -25.10 -12.67 -49.68
N PHE A 400 -24.58 -11.50 -50.07
CA PHE A 400 -25.35 -10.34 -50.58
C PHE A 400 -24.41 -9.13 -50.81
N GLY A 401 -24.27 -8.70 -52.07
CA GLY A 401 -23.49 -7.51 -52.42
C GLY A 401 -23.46 -7.22 -53.93
N MET A 402 -24.60 -6.81 -54.49
CA MET A 402 -24.63 -5.97 -55.71
C MET A 402 -24.00 -4.61 -55.31
N GLY A 403 -23.16 -3.91 -56.07
CA GLY A 403 -22.92 -3.86 -57.51
C GLY A 403 -22.83 -2.39 -57.93
N PHE A 404 -21.67 -1.76 -57.74
CA PHE A 404 -21.23 -0.47 -58.33
C PHE A 404 -19.69 -0.50 -58.22
N GLY A 405 -18.82 -0.20 -59.19
CA GLY A 405 -18.89 0.39 -60.51
C GLY A 405 -17.54 1.09 -60.74
N GLY A 406 -16.82 0.75 -61.81
CA GLY A 406 -15.81 1.63 -62.42
C GLY A 406 -14.32 1.30 -62.24
N GLY A 407 -13.60 1.32 -63.38
CA GLY A 407 -12.16 1.65 -63.48
C GLY A 407 -11.21 0.44 -63.55
N GLN A 408 -10.98 -0.15 -64.72
CA GLN A 408 -9.91 0.19 -65.69
C GLN A 408 -8.47 -0.12 -65.23
N THR A 409 -7.79 -0.91 -66.08
CA THR A 409 -6.33 -0.97 -66.37
C THR A 409 -5.40 -1.56 -65.29
N ALA A 410 -4.34 -2.31 -65.58
CA ALA A 410 -3.83 -3.03 -66.75
C ALA A 410 -2.57 -3.83 -66.29
N HIS A 411 -2.16 -4.81 -67.10
CA HIS A 411 -0.81 -5.42 -67.23
C HIS A 411 -0.29 -6.31 -66.07
N GLN A 412 -0.08 -7.62 -66.32
CA GLN A 412 1.17 -8.25 -66.85
C GLN A 412 2.37 -7.99 -65.91
N CYS A 413 3.25 -8.92 -65.54
CA CYS A 413 3.59 -10.23 -66.06
C CYS A 413 4.53 -10.92 -65.04
N THR A 414 4.41 -12.25 -64.93
CA THR A 414 5.46 -13.29 -64.86
C THR A 414 6.76 -13.15 -64.05
N GLN A 415 7.01 -14.22 -63.28
CA GLN A 415 8.26 -15.01 -63.17
C GLN A 415 9.58 -14.30 -62.82
N GLN A 416 10.14 -14.62 -61.65
CA GLN A 416 11.04 -15.76 -61.43
C GLN A 416 11.11 -16.10 -59.94
#